data_AF-A0A7L9FHH3-F1
#
_entry.id   AF-A0A7L9FHH3-F1
#
_cell.length_a   1.000
_cell.length_b   1.000
_cell.length_c   1.000
_cell.angle_alpha   90.00
_cell.angle_beta   90.00
_cell.angle_gamma   90.00
#
_symmetry.space_group_name_H-M   'P 1'
#
loop_
_entity.id
_entity.type
_entity.pdbx_description
1 polymer ?
#
loop_
_entity_poly.entity_id
_entity_poly.type
_entity_poly.pdbx_seq_one_letter_code
_entity_poly.pdbx_strand_id
1 'polypeptide(L)'
;MFKRNGAVGILFVDGGEESKRLLTKFSVSKLLEKLKVVDVSKNGLRGWLLLEYGTTEVPLLVTEDAVLSDPKSIEEYVEKLRKQ
;
A
#
# COMPACT_ATOMS: atom_id res chain seq x y z
N MET A 1 12.86 1.97 -7.15
CA MET A 1 13.24 0.62 -7.65
C MET A 1 12.02 -0.32 -7.61
N PHE A 2 11.14 -0.22 -8.62
CA PHE A 2 9.96 -1.08 -8.83
C PHE A 2 10.03 -1.76 -10.20
N LYS A 3 11.08 -2.53 -10.46
CA LYS A 3 11.17 -3.31 -11.72
C LYS A 3 11.69 -4.71 -11.44
N ARG A 4 10.75 -5.64 -11.29
CA ARG A 4 10.94 -7.06 -11.62
C ARG A 4 9.64 -7.85 -11.87
N ASN A 5 8.47 -7.41 -11.37
CA ASN A 5 7.21 -8.16 -11.46
C ASN A 5 5.96 -7.37 -11.95
N GLY A 6 6.10 -6.18 -12.53
CA GLY A 6 4.93 -5.39 -12.97
C GLY A 6 4.11 -4.73 -11.83
N ALA A 7 4.49 -4.94 -10.57
CA ALA A 7 3.93 -4.21 -9.44
C ALA A 7 4.38 -2.74 -9.45
N VAL A 8 3.43 -1.83 -9.28
CA VAL A 8 3.63 -0.36 -9.37
C VAL A 8 3.79 0.31 -8.00
N GLY A 9 3.77 -0.46 -6.91
CA GLY A 9 3.92 0.03 -5.56
C GLY A 9 3.86 -1.08 -4.50
N ILE A 10 4.20 -0.73 -3.27
CA ILE A 10 4.07 -1.58 -2.08
C ILE A 10 3.02 -0.96 -1.16
N LEU A 11 1.97 -1.71 -0.85
CA LEU A 11 0.96 -1.32 0.12
C LEU A 11 1.24 -2.03 1.46
N PHE A 12 1.70 -1.25 2.44
CA PHE A 12 1.85 -1.71 3.81
C PHE A 12 0.51 -1.61 4.54
N VAL A 13 0.12 -2.69 5.21
CA VAL A 13 -1.18 -2.85 5.85
C VAL A 13 -1.04 -3.55 7.19
N ASP A 14 -2.11 -3.54 7.98
CA ASP A 14 -2.26 -4.30 9.21
C ASP A 14 -3.67 -4.91 9.33
N GLY A 15 -4.00 -5.43 10.51
CA GLY A 15 -5.34 -5.94 10.84
C GLY A 15 -6.38 -4.86 11.16
N GLY A 16 -6.05 -3.57 11.00
CA GLY A 16 -6.94 -2.45 11.26
C GLY A 16 -8.11 -2.35 10.26
N GLU A 17 -9.15 -1.59 10.63
CA GLU A 17 -10.35 -1.46 9.82
C GLU A 17 -10.08 -0.82 8.45
N GLU A 18 -9.27 0.24 8.41
CA GLU A 18 -8.88 0.93 7.18
C GLU A 18 -8.14 0.00 6.21
N SER A 19 -7.12 -0.71 6.71
CA SER A 19 -6.36 -1.72 5.97
C SER A 19 -7.29 -2.79 5.39
N LYS A 20 -8.19 -3.36 6.20
CA LYS A 20 -9.16 -4.36 5.76
C LYS A 20 -10.12 -3.83 4.70
N ARG A 21 -10.60 -2.59 4.86
CA ARG A 21 -11.49 -1.94 3.87
C ARG A 21 -10.80 -1.79 2.52
N LEU A 22 -9.57 -1.24 2.51
CA LEU A 22 -8.80 -1.06 1.27
C LEU A 22 -8.50 -2.39 0.59
N LEU A 23 -8.04 -3.39 1.35
CA LEU A 23 -7.77 -4.73 0.81
C LEU A 23 -9.03 -5.34 0.18
N THR A 24 -10.19 -5.22 0.84
CA THR A 24 -11.46 -5.73 0.31
C THR A 24 -11.83 -5.02 -0.99
N LYS A 25 -11.77 -3.68 -1.01
CA LYS A 25 -12.08 -2.86 -2.19
C LYS A 25 -11.17 -3.17 -3.37
N PHE A 26 -9.86 -3.31 -3.12
CA PHE A 26 -8.87 -3.59 -4.16
C PHE A 26 -8.87 -5.07 -4.62
N SER A 27 -9.32 -6.00 -3.77
CA SER A 27 -9.51 -7.41 -4.15
C SER A 27 -10.62 -7.57 -5.19
N VAL A 28 -11.78 -6.92 -4.96
CA VAL A 28 -12.93 -6.98 -5.87
C VAL A 28 -12.60 -6.45 -7.26
N SER A 29 -11.68 -5.49 -7.35
CA SER A 29 -11.28 -4.83 -8.60
C SER A 29 -10.04 -5.44 -9.27
N LYS A 30 -9.46 -6.51 -8.72
CA LYS A 30 -8.18 -7.12 -9.14
C LYS A 30 -6.98 -6.16 -9.11
N LEU A 31 -7.10 -5.02 -8.42
CA LEU A 31 -6.03 -4.03 -8.36
C LEU A 31 -4.90 -4.41 -7.42
N LEU A 32 -5.17 -5.32 -6.47
CA LEU A 32 -4.11 -5.90 -5.64
C LEU A 32 -3.05 -6.63 -6.45
N GLU A 33 -3.37 -7.16 -7.63
CA GLU A 33 -2.37 -7.83 -8.49
C GLU A 33 -1.30 -6.85 -9.02
N LYS A 34 -1.63 -5.55 -9.08
CA LYS A 34 -0.68 -4.49 -9.47
C LYS A 34 0.15 -3.97 -8.28
N LEU A 35 -0.11 -4.43 -7.05
CA LEU A 35 0.57 -3.96 -5.84
C LEU A 35 1.22 -5.13 -5.10
N LYS A 36 2.36 -4.88 -4.45
CA LYS A 36 2.89 -5.81 -3.45
C LYS A 36 2.29 -5.45 -2.10
N VAL A 37 1.53 -6.35 -1.49
CA VAL A 37 0.97 -6.14 -0.14
C VAL A 37 1.93 -6.68 0.91
N VAL A 38 2.19 -5.90 1.96
CA VAL A 38 3.03 -6.30 3.10
C VAL A 38 2.27 -6.06 4.40
N ASP A 39 2.03 -7.12 5.16
CA ASP A 39 1.45 -7.04 6.50
C ASP A 39 2.54 -6.68 7.52
N VAL A 40 2.39 -5.54 8.20
CA VAL A 40 3.34 -5.03 9.20
C VAL A 40 2.95 -5.35 10.63
N SER A 41 1.86 -6.09 10.85
CA SER A 41 1.43 -6.52 12.19
C SER A 41 2.41 -7.49 12.84
N LYS A 42 3.32 -8.07 12.05
CA LYS A 42 4.32 -9.04 12.50
C LYS A 42 5.73 -8.50 12.26
N ASN A 43 6.67 -8.92 13.10
CA ASN A 43 8.12 -8.80 12.87
C ASN A 43 8.74 -7.38 12.93
N GLY A 44 8.16 -6.45 13.69
CA GLY A 44 8.80 -5.14 13.97
C GLY A 44 8.91 -4.18 12.78
N LEU A 45 8.24 -4.49 11.66
CA LEU A 45 8.33 -3.73 10.41
C LEU A 45 7.90 -2.27 10.55
N ARG A 46 7.02 -1.93 11.51
CA ARG A 46 6.66 -0.53 11.79
C ARG A 46 7.86 0.33 12.19
N GLY A 47 8.82 -0.23 12.94
CA GLY A 47 10.05 0.48 13.28
C GLY A 47 10.90 0.78 12.05
N TRP A 48 10.93 -0.15 11.09
CA TRP A 48 11.60 0.07 9.81
C TRP A 48 10.86 1.13 8.95
N LEU A 49 9.52 1.12 8.93
CA LEU A 49 8.75 2.16 8.23
C LEU A 49 9.04 3.57 8.78
N LEU A 50 9.22 3.71 10.09
CA LEU A 50 9.59 4.99 10.69
C LEU A 50 10.94 5.49 10.19
N LEU A 51 11.93 4.60 10.06
CA LEU A 51 13.26 4.96 9.59
C LEU A 51 13.27 5.32 8.10
N GLU A 52 12.52 4.60 7.27
CA GLU A 52 12.52 4.80 5.82
C GLU A 52 11.57 5.90 5.35
N TYR A 53 10.38 5.98 5.97
CA TYR A 53 9.28 6.83 5.50
C TYR A 53 8.82 7.86 6.54
N GLY A 54 9.45 7.91 7.72
CA GLY A 54 9.13 8.89 8.75
C GLY A 54 7.78 8.65 9.46
N THR A 55 7.17 7.47 9.27
CA THR A 55 5.88 7.15 9.89
C THR A 55 5.76 5.67 10.25
N THR A 56 5.05 5.37 11.33
CA THR A 56 4.62 4.02 11.69
C THR A 56 3.21 3.70 11.25
N GLU A 57 2.50 4.69 10.71
CA GLU A 57 1.09 4.59 10.36
C GLU A 57 0.88 3.76 9.11
N VAL A 58 -0.20 2.96 9.13
CA VAL A 58 -0.67 2.18 8.00
C VAL A 58 -2.21 2.28 7.96
N PRO A 59 -2.86 2.16 6.81
CA PRO A 59 -2.31 1.77 5.49
C PRO A 59 -1.37 2.81 4.88
N LEU A 60 -0.27 2.35 4.29
CA LEU A 60 0.75 3.19 3.63
C LEU A 60 1.08 2.63 2.25
N LEU A 61 0.86 3.41 1.20
CA LEU A 61 1.26 3.05 -0.16
C LEU A 61 2.56 3.77 -0.53
N VAL A 62 3.57 3.01 -0.89
CA VAL A 62 4.84 3.53 -1.41
C VAL A 62 4.98 3.15 -2.87
N THR A 63 5.20 4.15 -3.72
CA THR A 63 5.37 4.00 -5.17
C THR A 63 6.73 4.55 -5.58
N GLU A 64 7.03 4.57 -6.88
CA GLU A 64 8.28 5.18 -7.37
C GLU A 64 8.35 6.68 -7.12
N ASP A 65 7.20 7.35 -7.17
CA ASP A 65 7.12 8.80 -7.18
C ASP A 65 6.51 9.39 -5.90
N ALA A 66 5.90 8.57 -5.03
CA ALA A 66 5.16 9.05 -3.88
C ALA A 66 5.09 8.07 -2.70
N VAL A 67 4.89 8.64 -1.51
CA VAL A 67 4.52 7.95 -0.27
C VAL A 67 3.17 8.50 0.17
N LEU A 68 2.15 7.64 0.25
CA LEU A 68 0.75 8.03 0.50
C LEU A 68 0.25 7.31 1.77
N SER A 69 -0.04 8.06 2.82
CA SER A 69 -0.56 7.54 4.10
C SER A 69 -2.06 7.83 4.31
N ASP A 70 -2.64 8.70 3.50
CA ASP A 70 -4.07 9.03 3.57
C ASP A 70 -4.88 8.01 2.74
N PRO A 71 -5.88 7.31 3.32
CA PRO A 71 -6.64 6.28 2.62
C PRO A 71 -7.30 6.78 1.33
N LYS A 72 -7.81 8.00 1.30
CA LYS A 72 -8.44 8.56 0.11
C LYS A 72 -7.43 8.75 -1.03
N SER A 73 -6.25 9.27 -0.70
CA SER A 73 -5.14 9.44 -1.65
C SER A 73 -4.65 8.09 -2.19
N ILE A 74 -4.56 7.06 -1.34
CA ILE A 74 -4.24 5.69 -1.74
C ILE A 74 -5.28 5.17 -2.74
N GLU A 75 -6.57 5.30 -2.42
CA GLU A 75 -7.67 4.86 -3.30
C GLU A 75 -7.63 5.58 -4.66
N GLU A 76 -7.47 6.90 -4.66
CA GLU A 76 -7.38 7.68 -5.90
C GLU A 76 -6.20 7.26 -6.78
N TYR A 77 -5.04 6.98 -6.18
CA TYR A 77 -3.87 6.48 -6.91
C TYR A 77 -4.17 5.11 -7.53
N VAL A 78 -4.71 4.18 -6.74
CA VAL A 78 -4.95 2.80 -7.18
C VAL A 78 -6.04 2.73 -8.25
N GLU A 79 -7.10 3.54 -8.15
CA GLU A 79 -8.15 3.62 -9.18
C GLU A 79 -7.63 4.19 -10.51
N LYS A 80 -6.64 5.11 -10.49
CA LYS A 80 -6.01 5.59 -11.74
C LYS A 80 -5.30 4.46 -12.49
N LEU A 81 -4.85 3.41 -11.80
CA LEU A 81 -4.25 2.23 -12.44
C LEU A 81 -5.26 1.38 -13.24
N ARG A 82 -6.58 1.58 -13.08
CA ARG A 82 -7.59 0.90 -13.93
C ARG A 82 -7.68 1.50 -15.33
N LYS A 83 -7.33 2.78 -15.48
CA LYS A 83 -7.48 3.53 -16.73
C LYS A 83 -6.26 3.40 -17.66
N GLN A 84 -5.27 2.62 -17.24
CA GLN A 84 -4.04 2.29 -17.98
C GLN A 84 -4.05 0.80 -18.30
#